data_AF-A0A0C3H608-F1
#
_entry.id   AF-A0A0C3H608-F1
#
_cell.length_a   1.000
_cell.length_b   1.000
_cell.length_c   1.000
_cell.angle_alpha   90.00
_cell.angle_beta   90.00
_cell.angle_gamma   90.00
#
_symmetry.space_group_name_H-M   'P 1'
#
loop_
_entity.id
_entity.type
_entity.pdbx_description
1 polymer ?
#
loop_
_entity_poly.entity_id
_entity_poly.type
_entity_poly.pdbx_seq_one_letter_code
_entity_poly.pdbx_strand_id
1 'polypeptide(L)'
;MLYDLNIPWSLDQNPFELQRTISFLSESGYDTLALNHVITGALPSQITNPIPHPPPFSIPPKTALLRRCTLLITDPSLNHRLPALAAAYDILALRPTTEKAFLAACLNIPDHSLISLDLTQRFPFHFKPKPLMTAVNRGVLFEICYAQATMEGGGARRNFISNCLGIIRATKGRGLVISSEAKSVLGVRAPADVINLMAIWELGREKGMESLSVNPRSLVVNERIKRTSFRGVIAVIDGG
;
A
#
# COMPACT_ATOMS: atom_id res chain seq x y z
N MET A 1 -12.86 -9.65 -6.74
CA MET A 1 -12.14 -8.37 -6.93
C MET A 1 -10.73 -8.54 -6.42
N LEU A 2 -9.75 -8.26 -7.27
CA LEU A 2 -8.33 -8.27 -6.93
C LEU A 2 -7.77 -6.85 -6.97
N TYR A 3 -6.81 -6.59 -6.09
CA TYR A 3 -6.29 -5.25 -5.83
C TYR A 3 -4.77 -5.20 -6.02
N ASP A 4 -4.29 -4.14 -6.64
CA ASP A 4 -2.90 -3.69 -6.51
C ASP A 4 -2.91 -2.25 -5.99
N LEU A 5 -2.50 -2.08 -4.73
CA LEU A 5 -2.62 -0.80 -4.04
C LEU A 5 -1.35 0.05 -4.14
N ASN A 6 -0.35 -0.35 -4.95
CA ASN A 6 0.91 0.39 -5.04
C ASN A 6 1.49 0.43 -6.46
N ILE A 7 0.88 1.24 -7.33
CA ILE A 7 1.49 1.61 -8.62
C ILE A 7 2.18 2.95 -8.44
N PRO A 8 3.53 3.02 -8.51
CA PRO A 8 4.25 4.28 -8.35
C PRO A 8 3.79 5.33 -9.37
N TRP A 9 3.52 6.54 -8.90
CA TRP A 9 3.16 7.70 -9.70
C TRP A 9 4.07 8.88 -9.38
N SER A 10 4.46 9.65 -10.39
CA SER A 10 5.16 10.93 -10.22
C SER A 10 4.75 11.93 -11.29
N LEU A 11 4.95 13.23 -11.02
CA LEU A 11 4.61 14.31 -11.94
C LEU A 11 5.38 14.21 -13.27
N ASP A 12 6.63 13.77 -13.21
CA ASP A 12 7.54 13.71 -14.36
C ASP A 12 7.42 12.39 -15.15
N GLN A 13 6.56 11.46 -14.70
CA GLN A 13 6.41 10.16 -15.34
C GLN A 13 5.69 10.27 -16.67
N ASN A 14 6.16 9.51 -17.68
CA ASN A 14 5.48 9.38 -18.95
C ASN A 14 4.07 8.77 -18.76
N PRO A 15 2.98 9.49 -19.09
CA PRO A 15 1.61 8.98 -18.89
C PRO A 15 1.32 7.68 -19.65
N PHE A 16 1.97 7.45 -20.79
CA PHE A 16 1.76 6.24 -21.59
C PHE A 16 2.40 4.99 -20.95
N GLU A 17 3.50 5.13 -20.21
CA GLU A 17 4.09 4.00 -19.48
C GLU A 17 3.18 3.57 -18.33
N LEU A 18 2.60 4.56 -17.64
CA LEU A 18 1.62 4.31 -16.61
C LEU A 18 0.36 3.65 -17.17
N GLN A 19 -0.15 4.14 -18.31
CA GLN A 19 -1.29 3.53 -19.01
C GLN A 19 -1.01 2.06 -19.37
N ARG A 20 0.17 1.75 -19.94
CA ARG A 20 0.53 0.35 -20.26
C ARG A 20 0.55 -0.54 -19.02
N THR A 21 1.06 -0.03 -17.90
CA THR A 21 1.11 -0.77 -16.64
C THR A 21 -0.29 -1.06 -16.12
N ILE A 22 -1.19 -0.07 -16.16
CA ILE A 22 -2.60 -0.20 -15.79
C ILE A 22 -3.32 -1.21 -16.68
N SER A 23 -3.15 -1.12 -18.01
CA SER A 23 -3.78 -2.04 -18.96
C SER A 23 -3.31 -3.48 -18.71
N PHE A 24 -2.00 -3.70 -18.54
CA PHE A 24 -1.46 -5.04 -18.30
C PHE A 24 -1.96 -5.65 -16.99
N LEU A 25 -2.00 -4.86 -15.90
CA LEU A 25 -2.55 -5.32 -14.62
C LEU A 25 -4.04 -5.67 -14.73
N SER A 26 -4.81 -4.84 -15.45
CA SER A 26 -6.24 -5.09 -15.71
C SER A 26 -6.45 -6.39 -16.49
N GLU A 27 -5.71 -6.59 -17.58
CA GLU A 27 -5.76 -7.81 -18.39
C GLU A 27 -5.32 -9.05 -17.60
N SER A 28 -4.38 -8.89 -16.66
CA SER A 28 -3.93 -9.94 -15.75
C SER A 28 -4.93 -10.30 -14.65
N GLY A 29 -6.04 -9.55 -14.53
CA GLY A 29 -7.14 -9.85 -13.62
C GLY A 29 -7.24 -8.96 -12.37
N TYR A 30 -6.50 -7.85 -12.29
CA TYR A 30 -6.68 -6.86 -11.22
C TYR A 30 -7.81 -5.87 -11.56
N ASP A 31 -8.77 -5.72 -10.64
CA ASP A 31 -9.96 -4.88 -10.85
C ASP A 31 -9.80 -3.48 -10.26
N THR A 32 -9.00 -3.32 -9.22
CA THR A 32 -8.82 -2.05 -8.52
C THR A 32 -7.35 -1.76 -8.31
N LEU A 33 -6.90 -0.62 -8.82
CA LEU A 33 -5.52 -0.19 -8.82
C LEU A 33 -5.38 1.12 -8.04
N ALA A 34 -4.31 1.30 -7.28
CA ALA A 34 -4.03 2.59 -6.63
C ALA A 34 -2.72 3.21 -7.13
N LEU A 35 -2.82 4.45 -7.62
CA LEU A 35 -1.68 5.28 -7.96
C LEU A 35 -1.09 5.86 -6.67
N ASN A 36 0.17 5.58 -6.41
CA ASN A 36 0.86 5.95 -5.18
C ASN A 36 1.76 7.18 -5.41
N HIS A 37 1.40 8.29 -4.78
CA HIS A 37 2.24 9.48 -4.68
C HIS A 37 3.06 9.43 -3.38
N VAL A 38 4.38 9.48 -3.51
CA VAL A 38 5.30 9.42 -2.36
C VAL A 38 5.69 10.83 -1.91
N ILE A 39 5.48 11.14 -0.64
CA ILE A 39 5.89 12.41 -0.03
C ILE A 39 7.08 12.15 0.90
N THR A 40 8.12 12.97 0.76
CA THR A 40 9.31 12.95 1.59
C THR A 40 9.48 14.30 2.29
N GLY A 41 9.98 14.30 3.53
CA GLY A 41 10.20 15.51 4.29
C GLY A 41 8.93 16.10 4.92
N ALA A 42 8.92 17.40 5.15
CA ALA A 42 7.84 18.10 5.84
C ALA A 42 6.59 18.24 4.94
N LEU A 43 5.41 18.04 5.53
CA LEU A 43 4.15 18.22 4.82
C LEU A 43 3.94 19.70 4.44
N PRO A 44 3.52 20.01 3.20
CA PRO A 44 3.26 21.37 2.77
C PRO A 44 2.12 22.01 3.60
N SER A 45 2.07 23.35 3.61
CA SER A 45 1.01 24.13 4.28
C SER A 45 -0.36 23.84 3.69
N GLN A 46 -0.42 23.77 2.37
CA GLN A 46 -1.61 23.38 1.63
C GLN A 46 -1.43 21.95 1.11
N ILE A 47 -2.31 21.06 1.53
CA ILE A 47 -2.32 19.68 1.04
C ILE A 47 -3.20 19.62 -0.21
N THR A 48 -2.58 19.29 -1.33
CA THR A 48 -3.26 19.00 -2.59
C THR A 48 -2.84 17.61 -3.07
N ASN A 49 -3.77 16.91 -3.73
CA ASN A 49 -3.49 15.64 -4.36
C ASN A 49 -3.08 15.90 -5.81
N PRO A 50 -1.81 15.64 -6.19
CA PRO A 50 -1.31 15.97 -7.52
C PRO A 50 -1.68 14.90 -8.56
N ILE A 51 -2.24 13.75 -8.15
CA ILE A 51 -2.65 12.68 -9.08
C ILE A 51 -3.90 13.15 -9.85
N PRO A 52 -3.84 13.23 -11.20
CA PRO A 52 -4.97 13.73 -12.00
C PRO A 52 -6.24 12.89 -11.82
N HIS A 53 -7.38 13.57 -11.76
CA HIS A 53 -8.70 12.93 -11.72
C HIS A 53 -9.69 13.72 -12.58
N PRO A 54 -10.14 13.19 -13.74
CA PRO A 54 -9.76 11.90 -14.34
C PRO A 54 -8.30 11.86 -14.82
N PRO A 55 -7.70 10.66 -15.03
CA PRO A 55 -6.36 10.55 -15.59
C PRO A 55 -6.31 11.01 -17.06
N PRO A 56 -5.12 11.41 -17.57
CA PRO A 56 -4.96 11.94 -18.93
C PRO A 56 -5.03 10.88 -20.04
N PHE A 57 -5.42 9.64 -19.73
CA PHE A 57 -5.47 8.51 -20.63
C PHE A 57 -6.71 7.64 -20.36
N SER A 58 -7.10 6.82 -21.33
CA SER A 58 -8.22 5.89 -21.15
C SER A 58 -7.86 4.76 -20.19
N ILE A 59 -8.79 4.49 -19.27
CA ILE A 59 -8.70 3.36 -18.32
C ILE A 59 -9.52 2.19 -18.88
N PRO A 60 -9.07 0.94 -18.75
CA PRO A 60 -9.88 -0.22 -19.11
C PRO A 60 -11.24 -0.24 -18.39
N PRO A 61 -12.35 -0.67 -19.04
CA PRO A 61 -13.71 -0.50 -18.51
C PRO A 61 -14.01 -1.13 -17.15
N LYS A 62 -13.26 -2.16 -16.75
CA LYS A 62 -13.45 -2.90 -15.48
C LYS A 62 -12.52 -2.44 -14.36
N THR A 63 -11.69 -1.42 -14.62
CA THR A 63 -10.62 -1.01 -13.70
C THR A 63 -11.03 0.24 -12.92
N ALA A 64 -11.12 0.10 -11.60
CA ALA A 64 -11.23 1.25 -10.70
C ALA A 64 -9.85 1.79 -10.34
N LEU A 65 -9.67 3.10 -10.43
CA LEU A 65 -8.40 3.76 -10.09
C LEU A 65 -8.57 4.60 -8.81
N LEU A 66 -7.74 4.29 -7.81
CA LEU A 66 -7.65 4.99 -6.53
C LEU A 66 -6.41 5.87 -6.49
N ARG A 67 -6.44 6.92 -5.67
CA ARG A 67 -5.32 7.81 -5.41
C ARG A 67 -4.79 7.57 -4.00
N ARG A 68 -3.57 7.09 -3.89
CA ARG A 68 -2.90 6.77 -2.62
C ARG A 68 -1.77 7.75 -2.36
N CYS A 69 -1.52 8.06 -1.09
CA CYS A 69 -0.28 8.68 -0.64
C CYS A 69 0.54 7.73 0.22
N THR A 70 1.86 7.70 0.04
CA THR A 70 2.81 7.11 0.99
C THR A 70 3.69 8.21 1.57
N LEU A 71 3.58 8.45 2.87
CA LEU A 71 4.40 9.43 3.58
C LEU A 71 5.61 8.74 4.21
N LEU A 72 6.82 9.18 3.86
CA LEU A 72 8.03 8.75 4.56
C LEU A 72 8.09 9.46 5.91
N ILE A 73 8.23 8.68 6.98
CA ILE A 73 8.23 9.21 8.35
C ILE A 73 9.50 8.79 9.10
N THR A 74 10.28 9.80 9.50
CA THR A 74 11.51 9.64 10.28
C THR A 74 11.27 9.94 11.77
N ASP A 75 10.53 11.02 12.06
CA ASP A 75 10.16 11.46 13.41
C ASP A 75 8.63 11.41 13.61
N PRO A 76 8.12 10.61 14.56
CA PRO A 76 6.68 10.54 14.83
C PRO A 76 6.08 11.80 15.47
N SER A 77 6.86 12.83 15.77
CA SER A 77 6.31 14.12 16.23
C SER A 77 5.64 14.92 15.09
N LEU A 78 6.04 14.68 13.84
CA LEU A 78 5.66 15.50 12.68
C LEU A 78 4.34 15.08 12.02
N ASN A 79 3.32 14.76 12.82
CA ASN A 79 2.08 14.13 12.37
C ASN A 79 0.84 15.04 12.38
N HIS A 80 0.99 16.32 12.71
CA HIS A 80 -0.14 17.24 12.93
C HIS A 80 -1.05 17.45 11.70
N ARG A 81 -0.56 17.20 10.48
CA ARG A 81 -1.33 17.33 9.24
C ARG A 81 -1.78 15.99 8.63
N LEU A 82 -1.60 14.87 9.31
CA LEU A 82 -2.08 13.57 8.82
C LEU A 82 -3.59 13.53 8.55
N PRO A 83 -4.48 14.13 9.37
CA PRO A 83 -5.92 14.12 9.07
C PRO A 83 -6.24 14.81 7.74
N ALA A 84 -5.61 15.97 7.48
CA ALA A 84 -5.78 16.69 6.23
C ALA A 84 -5.20 15.92 5.04
N LEU A 85 -4.09 15.19 5.24
CA LEU A 85 -3.52 14.31 4.23
C LEU A 85 -4.44 13.12 3.94
N ALA A 86 -4.96 12.46 4.96
CA ALA A 86 -5.88 11.33 4.82
C ALA A 86 -7.16 11.73 4.08
N ALA A 87 -7.67 12.94 4.31
CA ALA A 87 -8.84 13.46 3.60
C ALA A 87 -8.60 13.71 2.10
N ALA A 88 -7.36 14.01 1.69
CA ALA A 88 -7.01 14.33 0.30
C ALA A 88 -6.80 13.10 -0.61
N TYR A 89 -6.64 11.91 -0.03
CA TYR A 89 -6.36 10.67 -0.75
C TYR A 89 -7.42 9.60 -0.46
N ASP A 90 -7.47 8.56 -1.30
CA ASP A 90 -8.28 7.37 -1.06
C ASP A 90 -7.66 6.44 -0.03
N ILE A 91 -6.33 6.43 0.05
CA ILE A 91 -5.55 5.60 0.97
C ILE A 91 -4.34 6.42 1.45
N LEU A 92 -4.10 6.41 2.76
CA LEU A 92 -2.87 6.93 3.35
C LEU A 92 -2.02 5.78 3.94
N ALA A 93 -0.80 5.67 3.42
CA ALA A 93 0.21 4.75 3.90
C ALA A 93 1.37 5.49 4.58
N LEU A 94 1.97 4.89 5.61
CA LEU A 94 3.21 5.37 6.21
C LEU A 94 4.37 4.46 5.85
N ARG A 95 5.51 5.07 5.50
CA ARG A 95 6.80 4.39 5.31
C ARG A 95 7.79 4.84 6.38
N PRO A 96 7.77 4.21 7.56
CA PRO A 96 8.70 4.55 8.64
C PRO A 96 10.13 4.12 8.30
N THR A 97 11.10 4.98 8.58
CA THR A 97 12.53 4.75 8.29
C THR A 97 13.38 4.56 9.54
N THR A 98 12.81 4.79 10.73
CA THR A 98 13.48 4.60 12.03
C THR A 98 12.67 3.63 12.90
N GLU A 99 13.32 2.96 13.86
CA GLU A 99 12.61 2.09 14.81
C GLU A 99 11.54 2.86 15.60
N LYS A 100 11.87 4.08 16.04
CA LYS A 100 10.95 4.97 16.75
C LYS A 100 9.71 5.28 15.92
N ALA A 101 9.89 5.64 14.65
CA ALA A 101 8.77 5.92 13.74
C ALA A 101 7.96 4.65 13.43
N PHE A 102 8.62 3.50 13.28
CA PHE A 102 7.94 2.22 13.05
C PHE A 102 7.05 1.80 14.23
N LEU A 103 7.58 1.88 15.46
CA LEU A 103 6.81 1.59 16.66
C LEU A 103 5.66 2.59 16.83
N ALA A 104 5.89 3.87 16.56
CA ALA A 104 4.83 4.87 16.62
C ALA A 104 3.73 4.62 15.57
N ALA A 105 4.08 4.25 14.33
CA ALA A 105 3.10 3.88 13.32
C ALA A 105 2.23 2.70 13.79
N CYS A 106 2.87 1.66 14.35
CA CYS A 106 2.15 0.49 14.87
C CYS A 106 1.22 0.82 16.05
N LEU A 107 1.60 1.73 16.94
CA LEU A 107 0.96 1.91 18.25
C LEU A 107 0.11 3.17 18.37
N ASN A 108 0.61 4.31 17.90
CA ASN A 108 0.16 5.62 18.36
C ASN A 108 -0.34 6.53 17.25
N ILE A 109 0.23 6.44 16.05
CA ILE A 109 -0.11 7.36 14.95
C ILE A 109 -1.50 7.02 14.41
N PRO A 110 -2.43 7.99 14.32
CA PRO A 110 -3.76 7.79 13.75
C PRO A 110 -3.77 7.92 12.22
N ASP A 111 -4.97 7.86 11.63
CA ASP A 111 -5.34 8.28 10.26
C ASP A 111 -4.69 7.56 9.06
N HIS A 112 -3.74 6.66 9.28
CA HIS A 112 -3.22 5.78 8.24
C HIS A 112 -3.84 4.38 8.33
N SER A 113 -4.00 3.73 7.18
CA SER A 113 -4.54 2.37 7.07
C SER A 113 -3.49 1.33 6.67
N LEU A 114 -2.34 1.78 6.20
CA LEU A 114 -1.30 0.92 5.65
C LEU A 114 0.08 1.33 6.16
N ILE A 115 0.89 0.34 6.53
CA ILE A 115 2.33 0.51 6.80
C ILE A 115 3.09 -0.16 5.66
N SER A 116 3.78 0.64 4.86
CA SER A 116 4.54 0.20 3.68
C SER A 116 6.02 0.39 3.90
N LEU A 117 6.76 -0.70 4.04
CA LEU A 117 8.20 -0.67 4.31
C LEU A 117 9.01 -0.87 3.03
N ASP A 118 10.21 -0.29 2.99
CA ASP A 118 11.24 -0.73 2.06
C ASP A 118 11.95 -1.96 2.64
N LEU A 119 11.51 -3.14 2.22
CA LEU A 119 12.03 -4.40 2.71
C LEU A 119 13.40 -4.74 2.10
N THR A 120 13.89 -3.99 1.11
CA THR A 120 15.23 -4.21 0.53
C THR A 120 16.37 -3.82 1.46
N GLN A 121 16.07 -3.04 2.50
CA GLN A 121 17.04 -2.51 3.44
C GLN A 121 17.26 -3.46 4.63
N ARG A 122 18.43 -3.36 5.26
CA ARG A 122 18.68 -4.03 6.54
C ARG A 122 18.17 -3.13 7.67
N PHE A 123 17.08 -3.54 8.32
CA PHE A 123 16.57 -2.81 9.47
C PHE A 123 17.48 -3.01 10.70
N PRO A 124 17.76 -1.95 11.48
CA PRO A 124 18.54 -2.04 12.71
C PRO A 124 17.72 -2.61 13.90
N PHE A 125 16.52 -3.12 13.64
CA PHE A 125 15.60 -3.65 14.64
C PHE A 125 14.90 -4.91 14.14
N HIS A 126 14.29 -5.65 15.06
CA HIS A 126 13.51 -6.85 14.75
C HIS A 126 12.01 -6.56 14.75
N PHE A 127 11.27 -7.23 13.86
CA PHE A 127 9.82 -7.20 13.84
C PHE A 127 9.25 -7.98 15.04
N LYS A 128 8.81 -7.25 16.07
CA LYS A 128 8.25 -7.84 17.30
C LYS A 128 6.75 -8.11 17.13
N PRO A 129 6.23 -9.30 17.52
CA PRO A 129 4.81 -9.61 17.35
C PRO A 129 3.85 -8.60 18.01
N LYS A 130 4.16 -8.12 19.23
CA LYS A 130 3.26 -7.25 20.00
C LYS A 130 2.94 -5.92 19.27
N PRO A 131 3.92 -5.11 18.81
CA PRO A 131 3.62 -3.91 18.01
C PRO A 131 2.83 -4.21 16.74
N LEU A 132 3.26 -5.20 15.94
CA LEU A 132 2.60 -5.50 14.66
C LEU A 132 1.15 -5.98 14.87
N MET A 133 0.92 -6.89 15.81
CA MET A 133 -0.43 -7.35 16.13
C MET A 133 -1.31 -6.25 16.71
N THR A 134 -0.73 -5.27 17.42
CA THR A 134 -1.47 -4.09 17.88
C THR A 134 -1.95 -3.26 16.68
N ALA A 135 -1.11 -3.05 15.67
CA ALA A 135 -1.49 -2.37 14.44
C ALA A 135 -2.60 -3.13 13.68
N VAL A 136 -2.43 -4.45 13.50
CA VAL A 136 -3.44 -5.32 12.85
C VAL A 136 -4.78 -5.25 13.58
N ASN A 137 -4.79 -5.32 14.90
CA ASN A 137 -6.02 -5.24 15.70
C ASN A 137 -6.71 -3.87 15.63
N ARG A 138 -5.96 -2.80 15.33
CA ARG A 138 -6.49 -1.45 15.06
C ARG A 138 -7.03 -1.29 13.63
N GLY A 139 -6.90 -2.31 12.78
CA GLY A 139 -7.27 -2.26 11.37
C GLY A 139 -6.20 -1.65 10.45
N VAL A 140 -4.97 -1.49 10.93
CA VAL A 140 -3.83 -1.08 10.10
C VAL A 140 -3.16 -2.32 9.52
N LEU A 141 -2.95 -2.33 8.20
CA LEU A 141 -2.38 -3.46 7.47
C LEU A 141 -0.91 -3.23 7.14
N PHE A 142 -0.15 -4.31 6.97
CA PHE A 142 1.24 -4.27 6.51
C PHE A 142 1.31 -4.60 5.03
N GLU A 143 1.96 -3.74 4.25
CA GLU A 143 2.16 -3.94 2.83
C GLU A 143 3.47 -4.65 2.51
N ILE A 144 3.40 -5.68 1.68
CA ILE A 144 4.54 -6.38 1.09
C ILE A 144 4.57 -6.08 -0.41
N CYS A 145 5.60 -5.38 -0.87
CA CYS A 145 5.74 -4.98 -2.27
C CYS A 145 6.66 -5.94 -3.02
N TYR A 146 6.10 -6.89 -3.77
CA TYR A 146 6.89 -8.00 -4.31
C TYR A 146 7.92 -7.58 -5.38
N ALA A 147 7.73 -6.44 -6.06
CA ALA A 147 8.69 -5.98 -7.07
C ALA A 147 10.05 -5.62 -6.45
N GLN A 148 10.08 -5.23 -5.17
CA GLN A 148 11.32 -5.01 -4.42
C GLN A 148 12.22 -6.27 -4.38
N ALA A 149 11.64 -7.47 -4.47
CA ALA A 149 12.41 -8.71 -4.48
C ALA A 149 12.79 -9.15 -5.91
N THR A 150 11.92 -8.91 -6.89
CA THR A 150 12.06 -9.45 -8.24
C THR A 150 12.87 -8.54 -9.16
N MET A 151 12.85 -7.23 -8.94
CA MET A 151 13.50 -6.23 -9.79
C MET A 151 14.85 -5.74 -9.27
N GLU A 152 15.12 -5.90 -7.97
CA GLU A 152 16.35 -5.42 -7.33
C GLU A 152 17.45 -6.49 -7.30
N GLY A 153 18.68 -6.08 -6.99
CA GLY A 153 19.86 -6.95 -6.95
C GLY A 153 19.85 -8.02 -5.85
N GLY A 154 20.78 -8.98 -5.92
CA GLY A 154 20.80 -10.14 -5.00
C GLY A 154 20.91 -9.80 -3.51
N GLY A 155 21.62 -8.72 -3.16
CA GLY A 155 21.70 -8.24 -1.77
C GLY A 155 20.36 -7.71 -1.24
N ALA A 156 19.72 -6.84 -2.01
CA ALA A 156 18.38 -6.31 -1.73
C ALA A 156 17.34 -7.42 -1.59
N ARG A 157 17.37 -8.41 -2.49
CA ARG A 157 16.49 -9.59 -2.44
C ARG A 157 16.66 -10.40 -1.16
N ARG A 158 17.91 -10.60 -0.69
CA ARG A 158 18.17 -11.32 0.57
C ARG A 158 17.56 -10.60 1.76
N ASN A 159 17.75 -9.28 1.84
CA ASN A 159 17.16 -8.46 2.90
C ASN A 159 15.63 -8.51 2.83
N PHE A 160 15.07 -8.38 1.63
CA PHE A 160 13.63 -8.47 1.39
C PHE A 160 13.06 -9.76 1.98
N ILE A 161 13.63 -10.91 1.61
CA ILE A 161 13.13 -12.22 2.07
C ILE A 161 13.21 -12.31 3.60
N SER A 162 14.35 -11.91 4.18
CA SER A 162 14.53 -11.91 5.64
C SER A 162 13.49 -11.05 6.37
N ASN A 163 13.25 -9.84 5.87
CA ASN A 163 12.31 -8.90 6.46
C ASN A 163 10.85 -9.35 6.27
N CYS A 164 10.52 -9.84 5.07
CA CYS A 164 9.20 -10.39 4.73
C CYS A 164 8.83 -11.54 5.67
N LEU A 165 9.73 -12.52 5.85
CA LEU A 165 9.53 -13.63 6.79
C LEU A 165 9.39 -13.13 8.24
N GLY A 166 10.14 -12.10 8.63
CA GLY A 166 10.02 -11.46 9.93
C GLY A 166 8.62 -10.87 10.17
N ILE A 167 8.06 -10.18 9.18
CA ILE A 167 6.70 -9.61 9.24
C ILE A 167 5.66 -10.73 9.29
N ILE A 168 5.73 -11.71 8.37
CA ILE A 168 4.79 -12.83 8.30
C ILE A 168 4.74 -13.58 9.64
N ARG A 169 5.91 -13.86 10.23
CA ARG A 169 6.01 -14.51 11.54
C ARG A 169 5.42 -13.64 12.65
N ALA A 170 5.73 -12.35 12.67
CA ALA A 170 5.26 -11.44 13.70
C ALA A 170 3.75 -11.18 13.64
N THR A 171 3.15 -11.21 12.45
CA THR A 171 1.69 -11.05 12.26
C THR A 171 0.92 -12.37 12.22
N LYS A 172 1.62 -13.51 12.23
CA LYS A 172 1.04 -14.84 11.99
C LYS A 172 0.28 -14.90 10.64
N GLY A 173 0.80 -14.21 9.63
CA GLY A 173 0.19 -14.10 8.30
C GLY A 173 -1.12 -13.29 8.24
N ARG A 174 -1.46 -12.54 9.30
CA ARG A 174 -2.68 -11.71 9.36
C ARG A 174 -2.39 -10.26 9.00
N GLY A 175 -3.40 -9.55 8.52
CA GLY A 175 -3.33 -8.11 8.30
C GLY A 175 -2.29 -7.71 7.25
N LEU A 176 -2.12 -8.54 6.21
CA LEU A 176 -1.18 -8.32 5.14
C LEU A 176 -1.90 -7.85 3.87
N VAL A 177 -1.24 -6.96 3.12
CA VAL A 177 -1.60 -6.57 1.76
C VAL A 177 -0.40 -6.83 0.87
N ILE A 178 -0.62 -7.40 -0.30
CA ILE A 178 0.43 -7.55 -1.30
C ILE A 178 0.17 -6.54 -2.41
N SER A 179 1.21 -5.86 -2.87
CA SER A 179 1.13 -4.91 -3.97
C SER A 179 2.39 -4.99 -4.81
N SER A 180 2.39 -4.39 -6.00
CA SER A 180 3.53 -4.50 -6.89
C SER A 180 4.69 -3.59 -6.47
N GLU A 181 4.43 -2.28 -6.32
CA GLU A 181 5.47 -1.23 -6.32
C GLU A 181 6.40 -1.34 -7.55
N ALA A 182 5.86 -1.85 -8.66
CA ALA A 182 6.63 -2.03 -9.87
C ALA A 182 6.82 -0.69 -10.59
N LYS A 183 8.08 -0.32 -10.84
CA LYS A 183 8.45 0.91 -11.57
C LYS A 183 8.21 0.80 -13.09
N SER A 184 8.01 -0.41 -13.59
CA SER A 184 7.74 -0.69 -15.00
C SER A 184 6.85 -1.92 -15.16
N VAL A 185 6.26 -2.06 -16.34
CA VAL A 185 5.42 -3.22 -16.72
C VAL A 185 6.15 -4.54 -16.52
N LEU A 186 7.47 -4.58 -16.70
CA LEU A 186 8.26 -5.82 -16.52
C LEU A 186 8.29 -6.32 -15.06
N GLY A 187 8.00 -5.44 -14.10
CA GLY A 187 7.96 -5.77 -12.68
C GLY A 187 6.61 -6.30 -12.20
N VAL A 188 5.53 -6.18 -12.98
CA VAL A 188 4.20 -6.63 -12.54
C VAL A 188 4.02 -8.14 -12.78
N ARG A 189 3.13 -8.79 -12.02
CA ARG A 189 2.91 -10.23 -12.07
C ARG A 189 1.42 -10.54 -11.94
N ALA A 190 0.98 -11.61 -12.59
CA ALA A 190 -0.39 -12.08 -12.46
C ALA A 190 -0.67 -12.58 -11.03
N PRO A 191 -1.92 -12.52 -10.54
CA PRO A 191 -2.26 -12.89 -9.17
C PRO A 191 -1.82 -14.30 -8.76
N ALA A 192 -1.92 -15.27 -9.67
CA ALA A 192 -1.48 -16.65 -9.41
C ALA A 192 0.03 -16.75 -9.14
N ASP A 193 0.84 -16.00 -9.89
CA ASP A 193 2.30 -15.96 -9.72
C ASP A 193 2.67 -15.28 -8.40
N VAL A 194 1.97 -14.20 -8.04
CA VAL A 194 2.16 -13.53 -6.75
C VAL A 194 1.85 -14.48 -5.59
N ILE A 195 0.74 -15.23 -5.66
CA ILE A 195 0.39 -16.23 -4.63
C ILE A 195 1.44 -17.33 -4.54
N ASN A 196 1.94 -17.82 -5.68
CA ASN A 196 2.99 -18.83 -5.70
C ASN A 196 4.29 -18.30 -5.07
N LEU A 197 4.67 -17.07 -5.39
CA LEU A 197 5.85 -16.41 -4.82
C LEU A 197 5.72 -16.24 -3.30
N MET A 198 4.54 -15.83 -2.82
CA MET A 198 4.26 -15.72 -1.40
C MET A 198 4.30 -17.07 -0.67
N ALA A 199 3.83 -18.14 -1.32
CA ALA A 199 3.89 -19.49 -0.76
C ALA A 199 5.34 -19.97 -0.57
N ILE A 200 6.26 -19.58 -1.47
CA ILE A 200 7.71 -19.83 -1.31
C ILE A 200 8.25 -19.09 -0.06
N TRP A 201 7.67 -17.94 0.29
CA TRP A 201 8.02 -17.15 1.47
C TRP A 201 7.13 -17.45 2.67
N GLU A 202 6.67 -18.69 2.82
CA GLU A 202 5.93 -19.20 3.98
C GLU A 202 4.54 -18.56 4.21
N LEU A 203 4.03 -17.75 3.27
CA LEU A 203 2.65 -17.27 3.33
C LEU A 203 1.74 -18.22 2.54
N GLY A 204 0.98 -19.06 3.25
CA GLY A 204 0.08 -20.05 2.65
C GLY A 204 -0.90 -19.44 1.63
N ARG A 205 -1.29 -20.23 0.63
CA ARG A 205 -2.09 -19.77 -0.53
C ARG A 205 -3.37 -19.04 -0.16
N GLU A 206 -4.06 -19.51 0.89
CA GLU A 206 -5.26 -18.86 1.42
C GLU A 206 -4.97 -17.44 1.90
N LYS A 207 -3.92 -17.26 2.73
CA LYS A 207 -3.49 -15.95 3.21
C LYS A 207 -2.92 -15.07 2.11
N GLY A 208 -2.23 -15.66 1.14
CA GLY A 208 -1.79 -14.97 -0.07
C GLY A 208 -2.97 -14.40 -0.87
N MET A 209 -4.01 -15.21 -1.10
CA MET A 209 -5.24 -14.76 -1.77
C MET A 209 -5.99 -13.70 -0.95
N GLU A 210 -6.12 -13.90 0.37
CA GLU A 210 -6.73 -12.94 1.30
C GLU A 210 -6.03 -11.56 1.21
N SER A 211 -4.71 -11.56 1.09
CA SER A 211 -3.87 -10.37 1.00
C SER A 211 -3.94 -9.62 -0.35
N LEU A 212 -4.50 -10.25 -1.38
CA LEU A 212 -4.78 -9.64 -2.70
C LEU A 212 -6.25 -9.27 -2.91
N SER A 213 -7.16 -9.76 -2.05
CA SER A 213 -8.61 -9.65 -2.24
C SER A 213 -9.32 -9.06 -1.01
N VAL A 214 -9.47 -9.86 0.06
CA VAL A 214 -10.28 -9.55 1.23
C VAL A 214 -9.70 -8.39 2.05
N ASN A 215 -8.40 -8.43 2.34
CA ASN A 215 -7.70 -7.42 3.13
C ASN A 215 -7.70 -6.05 2.43
N PRO A 216 -7.23 -5.92 1.18
CA PRO A 216 -7.26 -4.65 0.47
C PRO A 216 -8.70 -4.14 0.23
N ARG A 217 -9.68 -5.04 -0.02
CA ARG A 217 -11.10 -4.64 -0.08
C ARG A 217 -11.56 -3.98 1.21
N SER A 218 -11.28 -4.63 2.35
CA SER A 218 -11.66 -4.13 3.67
C SER A 218 -11.03 -2.76 3.95
N LEU A 219 -9.76 -2.59 3.59
CA LEU A 219 -9.06 -1.31 3.69
C LEU A 219 -9.73 -0.23 2.84
N VAL A 220 -9.96 -0.49 1.54
CA VAL A 220 -10.54 0.49 0.61
C VAL A 220 -11.95 0.90 1.04
N VAL A 221 -12.78 -0.04 1.46
CA VAL A 221 -14.14 0.24 1.93
C VAL A 221 -14.11 1.08 3.21
N ASN A 222 -13.27 0.72 4.18
CA ASN A 222 -13.15 1.47 5.43
C ASN A 222 -12.65 2.90 5.21
N GLU A 223 -11.64 3.11 4.35
CA GLU A 223 -11.15 4.44 4.03
C GLU A 223 -12.18 5.27 3.24
N ARG A 224 -12.97 4.64 2.37
CA ARG A 224 -14.11 5.32 1.73
C ARG A 224 -15.14 5.77 2.77
N ILE A 225 -15.54 4.89 3.69
CA ILE A 225 -16.51 5.20 4.74
C ILE A 225 -15.99 6.33 5.63
N LYS A 226 -14.72 6.32 6.05
CA LYS A 226 -14.14 7.40 6.87
C LYS A 226 -14.24 8.78 6.21
N ARG A 227 -14.15 8.85 4.88
CA ARG A 227 -14.18 10.12 4.13
C ARG A 227 -15.59 10.57 3.77
N THR A 228 -16.48 9.64 3.44
CA THR A 228 -17.83 9.97 2.96
C THR A 228 -18.90 9.88 4.05
N SER A 229 -18.60 9.26 5.19
CA SER A 229 -19.54 9.19 6.31
C SER A 229 -19.28 10.30 7.31
N PHE A 230 -20.36 10.84 7.87
CA PHE A 230 -20.30 11.72 9.03
C PHE A 230 -20.95 11.01 10.20
N ARG A 231 -20.18 10.71 11.26
CA ARG A 231 -20.65 10.02 12.47
C ARG A 231 -21.40 8.69 12.18
N GLY A 232 -20.95 7.93 11.19
CA GLY A 232 -21.56 6.65 10.80
C GLY A 232 -22.76 6.76 9.86
N VAL A 233 -23.16 7.97 9.47
CA VAL A 233 -24.17 8.20 8.43
C VAL A 233 -23.50 8.26 7.07
N ILE A 234 -23.86 7.36 6.16
CA ILE A 234 -23.36 7.34 4.78
C ILE A 234 -24.40 8.01 3.90
N ALA A 235 -24.02 9.07 3.19
CA ALA A 235 -24.84 9.62 2.12
C ALA A 235 -24.81 8.65 0.93
N VAL A 236 -25.90 7.91 0.72
CA VAL A 236 -26.10 7.11 -0.49
C VAL A 236 -26.63 8.05 -1.56
N ILE A 237 -25.80 8.39 -2.53
CA ILE A 237 -26.24 9.11 -3.73
C ILE A 237 -26.68 8.02 -4.72
N ASP A 238 -27.98 7.76 -4.81
CA ASP A 238 -28.55 6.92 -5.86
C ASP A 238 -28.48 7.69 -7.18
N GLY A 239 -27.72 7.18 -8.15
CA GLY A 239 -27.68 7.68 -9.52
C GLY A 239 -26.35 8.31 -9.94
N GLY A 240 -25.54 7.52 -10.66
CA GLY A 240 -24.44 7.94 -11.52
C GLY A 240 -24.37 6.97 -12.69
#